data_AF-W7W8L1-F1
#
_entry.id   AF-W7W8L1-F1
#
_cell.length_a   1.000
_cell.length_b   1.000
_cell.length_c   1.000
_cell.angle_alpha   90.00
_cell.angle_beta   90.00
_cell.angle_gamma   90.00
#
_symmetry.space_group_name_H-M   'P 1'
#
loop_
_entity.id
_entity.type
_entity.pdbx_description
1 polymer ?
#
loop_
_entity_poly.entity_id
_entity_poly.type
_entity_poly.pdbx_seq_one_letter_code
_entity_poly.pdbx_strand_id
1 'polypeptide(L)'
;MPDHRKTLRTGVVKTIQTPAWKEIQADLLKYAGEAGIPRDTAWSQLSDAQRDWVLDGTPNWKGNWNKQWYGIKRFFEYLESKAYKMHIRVLLSKYRSYTPCPPAAARA
;
A
#
# COMPACT_ATOMS: atom_id res chain seq x y z
N MET A 1 6.89 -2.93 5.73
CA MET A 1 7.61 -2.02 4.84
C MET A 1 7.90 -2.68 3.50
N PRO A 2 7.96 -1.91 2.39
CA PRO A 2 8.27 -2.42 1.05
C PRO A 2 9.67 -3.03 0.96
N ASP A 3 9.83 -4.12 0.20
CA ASP A 3 11.14 -4.72 -0.07
C ASP A 3 11.82 -4.00 -1.25
N HIS A 4 12.91 -3.28 -0.97
CA HIS A 4 13.55 -2.36 -1.93
C HIS A 4 14.17 -3.07 -3.14
N ARG A 5 14.38 -4.39 -3.06
CA ARG A 5 14.94 -5.22 -4.14
C ARG A 5 13.87 -5.77 -5.07
N LYS A 6 12.61 -5.72 -4.65
CA LYS A 6 11.48 -6.26 -5.40
C LYS A 6 10.84 -5.19 -6.28
N THR A 7 10.19 -5.66 -7.33
CA THR A 7 9.37 -4.88 -8.24
C THR A 7 7.92 -4.89 -7.78
N LEU A 8 7.06 -4.04 -8.36
CA LEU A 8 5.63 -4.11 -8.08
C LEU A 8 5.07 -5.50 -8.43
N ARG A 9 5.50 -6.08 -9.56
CA ARG A 9 5.08 -7.40 -10.04
C ARG A 9 5.51 -8.54 -9.12
N THR A 10 6.72 -8.49 -8.59
CA THR A 10 7.30 -9.53 -7.73
C THR A 10 6.90 -9.39 -6.25
N GLY A 11 6.03 -8.44 -5.95
CA GLY A 11 5.42 -8.30 -4.63
C GLY A 11 6.27 -7.49 -3.66
N VAL A 12 6.47 -6.21 -4.01
CA VAL A 12 7.17 -5.25 -3.14
C VAL A 12 6.54 -5.13 -1.75
N VAL A 13 5.20 -5.23 -1.65
CA VAL A 13 4.47 -5.23 -0.37
C VAL A 13 4.13 -6.66 0.01
N LYS A 14 4.92 -7.23 0.93
CA LYS A 14 4.75 -8.63 1.38
C LYS A 14 3.35 -8.92 1.91
N THR A 15 2.71 -7.95 2.56
CA THR A 15 1.43 -8.13 3.26
C THR A 15 0.28 -8.45 2.32
N ILE A 16 0.31 -7.95 1.08
CA ILE A 16 -0.72 -8.19 0.06
C ILE A 16 -0.42 -9.42 -0.81
N GLN A 17 0.71 -10.12 -0.56
CA GLN A 17 1.09 -11.34 -1.29
C GLN A 17 0.36 -12.60 -0.79
N THR A 18 -0.38 -12.50 0.32
CA THR A 18 -1.15 -13.65 0.83
C THR A 18 -2.39 -13.89 -0.03
N PRO A 19 -2.91 -15.14 -0.10
CA PRO A 19 -4.12 -15.46 -0.86
C PRO A 19 -5.32 -14.56 -0.58
N ALA A 20 -5.48 -14.12 0.67
CA ALA A 20 -6.58 -13.25 1.11
C ALA A 20 -6.57 -11.84 0.49
N TRP A 21 -5.44 -11.39 -0.09
CA TRP A 21 -5.25 -10.03 -0.60
C TRP A 21 -4.72 -10.01 -2.03
N LYS A 22 -4.84 -11.12 -2.77
CA LYS A 22 -4.37 -11.22 -4.16
C LYS A 22 -5.01 -10.17 -5.08
N GLU A 23 -6.26 -9.83 -4.81
CA GLU A 23 -7.02 -8.79 -5.51
C GLU A 23 -6.35 -7.41 -5.35
N ILE A 24 -5.82 -7.09 -4.16
CA ILE A 24 -5.06 -5.85 -3.91
C ILE A 24 -3.79 -5.79 -4.76
N GLN A 25 -3.08 -6.93 -4.89
CA GLN A 25 -1.91 -7.03 -5.75
C GLN A 25 -2.30 -6.89 -7.24
N ALA A 26 -3.43 -7.46 -7.66
CA ALA A 26 -3.92 -7.32 -9.02
C ALA A 26 -4.31 -5.87 -9.35
N ASP A 27 -4.99 -5.19 -8.43
CA ASP A 27 -5.34 -3.77 -8.53
C ASP A 27 -4.09 -2.91 -8.66
N LEU A 28 -3.09 -3.11 -7.79
CA LEU A 28 -1.82 -2.40 -7.85
C LEU A 28 -1.21 -2.51 -9.25
N LEU A 29 -1.16 -3.72 -9.83
CA LEU A 29 -0.57 -3.94 -11.16
C LEU A 29 -1.42 -3.38 -12.30
N LYS A 30 -2.74 -3.39 -12.16
CA LYS A 30 -3.68 -2.81 -13.13
C LYS A 30 -3.52 -1.30 -13.17
N TYR A 31 -3.74 -0.64 -12.04
CA TYR A 31 -3.70 0.82 -11.96
C TYR A 31 -2.28 1.36 -12.17
N ALA A 32 -1.23 0.64 -11.77
CA ALA A 32 0.14 1.02 -12.12
C ALA A 32 0.35 1.05 -13.63
N GLY A 33 -0.22 0.09 -14.37
CA GLY A 33 -0.18 0.09 -15.84
C GLY A 33 -0.92 1.28 -16.43
N GLU A 34 -2.12 1.59 -15.94
CA GLU A 34 -2.92 2.73 -16.39
C GLU A 34 -2.27 4.09 -16.07
N ALA A 35 -1.57 4.20 -14.94
CA ALA A 35 -0.87 5.41 -14.51
C ALA A 35 0.56 5.55 -15.06
N GLY A 36 1.04 4.59 -15.86
CA GLY A 36 2.40 4.60 -16.40
C GLY A 36 3.51 4.35 -15.37
N ILE A 37 3.18 3.74 -14.23
CA ILE A 37 4.14 3.39 -13.19
C ILE A 37 4.86 2.08 -13.60
N PRO A 38 6.20 2.05 -13.61
CA PRO A 38 6.93 0.86 -14.02
C PRO A 38 6.75 -0.28 -13.00
N ARG A 39 6.30 -1.43 -13.49
CA ARG A 39 5.94 -2.60 -12.66
C ARG A 39 7.07 -3.61 -12.49
N ASP A 40 8.06 -3.51 -13.38
CA ASP A 40 9.21 -4.42 -13.50
C ASP A 40 10.52 -3.75 -13.05
N THR A 41 10.44 -2.50 -12.58
CA THR A 41 11.55 -1.76 -11.96
C THR A 41 11.58 -2.06 -10.47
N ALA A 42 12.78 -2.23 -9.92
CA ALA A 42 12.95 -2.43 -8.48
C ALA A 42 12.47 -1.20 -7.70
N TRP A 43 11.90 -1.39 -6.52
CA TRP A 43 11.37 -0.31 -5.69
C TRP A 43 12.39 0.79 -5.39
N SER A 44 13.64 0.39 -5.15
CA SER A 44 14.78 1.31 -4.97
C SER A 44 15.08 2.20 -6.18
N GLN A 45 14.68 1.78 -7.38
CA GLN A 45 14.89 2.51 -8.63
C GLN A 45 13.67 3.33 -9.07
N LEU A 46 12.54 3.19 -8.37
CA LEU A 46 11.38 4.05 -8.60
C LEU A 46 11.69 5.47 -8.16
N SER A 47 11.14 6.47 -8.84
CA SER A 47 11.20 7.86 -8.37
C SER A 47 10.36 8.03 -7.10
N ASP A 48 10.64 9.07 -6.31
CA ASP A 48 9.87 9.33 -5.09
C ASP A 48 8.38 9.52 -5.41
N ALA A 49 8.05 10.26 -6.48
CA ALA A 49 6.67 10.40 -6.95
C ALA A 49 5.99 9.07 -7.31
N GLN A 50 6.71 8.11 -7.90
CA GLN A 50 6.18 6.76 -8.17
C GLN A 50 5.96 5.98 -6.88
N ARG A 51 6.87 6.10 -5.91
CA ARG A 51 6.73 5.45 -4.60
C ARG A 51 5.57 6.04 -3.81
N ASP A 52 5.44 7.37 -3.78
CA ASP A 52 4.29 8.08 -3.21
C ASP A 52 2.99 7.64 -3.87
N TRP A 53 2.92 7.54 -5.20
CA TRP A 53 1.71 7.05 -5.87
C TRP A 53 1.33 5.63 -5.40
N VAL A 54 2.31 4.73 -5.20
CA VAL A 54 2.03 3.38 -4.69
C VAL A 54 1.54 3.42 -3.24
N LEU A 55 2.14 4.25 -2.39
CA LEU A 55 1.82 4.33 -0.95
C LEU A 55 0.54 5.12 -0.66
N ASP A 56 0.43 6.31 -1.21
CA ASP A 56 -0.64 7.30 -0.98
C ASP A 56 -1.77 7.19 -2.01
N GLY A 57 -1.60 6.43 -3.08
CA GLY A 57 -2.63 6.23 -4.08
C GLY A 57 -2.67 7.32 -5.16
N THR A 58 -3.73 7.30 -5.96
CA THR A 58 -3.93 8.33 -6.99
C THR A 58 -4.20 9.69 -6.33
N PRO A 59 -3.57 10.80 -6.79
CA PRO A 59 -3.72 12.12 -6.16
C PRO A 59 -5.16 12.63 -6.13
N ASN A 60 -5.98 12.25 -7.12
CA ASN A 60 -7.38 12.63 -7.22
C ASN A 60 -8.33 11.55 -6.67
N TRP A 61 -7.93 10.85 -5.60
CA TRP A 61 -8.73 9.80 -4.98
C TRP A 61 -10.11 10.32 -4.52
N LYS A 62 -11.19 9.75 -5.07
CA LYS A 62 -12.59 10.12 -4.74
C LYS A 62 -13.31 9.11 -3.85
N GLY A 63 -12.58 8.20 -3.20
CA GLY A 63 -13.19 7.15 -2.37
C GLY A 63 -13.66 5.91 -3.13
N ASN A 64 -13.34 5.77 -4.42
CA ASN A 64 -13.83 4.64 -5.24
C ASN A 64 -12.78 3.54 -5.43
N TRP A 65 -12.86 2.51 -4.59
CA TRP A 65 -11.95 1.35 -4.56
C TRP A 65 -11.93 0.55 -5.86
N ASN A 66 -13.01 0.59 -6.63
CA ASN A 66 -13.16 -0.18 -7.87
C ASN A 66 -12.74 0.60 -9.12
N LYS A 67 -12.39 1.88 -8.99
CA LYS A 67 -12.07 2.74 -10.15
C LYS A 67 -10.74 3.47 -10.04
N GLN A 68 -10.13 3.51 -8.87
CA GLN A 68 -8.90 4.26 -8.63
C GLN A 68 -7.98 3.48 -7.70
N TRP A 69 -6.68 3.75 -7.79
CA TRP A 69 -5.73 3.21 -6.84
C TRP A 69 -5.84 3.95 -5.50
N TYR A 70 -6.23 3.23 -4.45
CA TYR A 70 -6.42 3.77 -3.10
C TYR A 70 -5.11 3.96 -2.33
N GLY A 71 -4.03 3.32 -2.75
CA GLY A 71 -2.76 3.38 -2.04
C GLY A 71 -2.65 2.38 -0.89
N ILE A 72 -1.44 1.91 -0.65
CA ILE A 72 -1.17 0.93 0.41
C ILE A 72 -1.54 1.48 1.80
N LYS A 73 -1.36 2.79 2.06
CA LYS A 73 -1.72 3.40 3.35
C LYS A 73 -3.21 3.22 3.67
N ARG A 74 -4.10 3.55 2.73
CA ARG A 74 -5.56 3.39 2.91
C ARG A 74 -5.99 1.93 3.07
N PHE A 75 -5.30 1.02 2.41
CA PHE A 75 -5.50 -0.41 2.65
C PHE A 75 -5.19 -0.81 4.09
N PHE A 76 -4.09 -0.32 4.67
CA PHE A 76 -3.80 -0.57 6.08
C PHE A 76 -4.80 0.11 7.01
N GLU A 77 -5.22 1.34 6.75
CA GLU A 77 -6.30 2.00 7.51
C GLU A 77 -7.59 1.18 7.48
N TYR A 78 -7.94 0.61 6.33
CA TYR A 78 -9.06 -0.33 6.21
C TYR A 78 -8.85 -1.59 7.07
N LEU A 79 -7.65 -2.19 7.08
CA LEU A 79 -7.33 -3.31 7.96
C LEU A 79 -7.44 -2.94 9.44
N GLU A 80 -7.06 -1.72 9.82
CA GLU A 80 -7.20 -1.24 11.20
C GLU A 80 -8.67 -1.19 11.64
N SER A 81 -9.60 -0.84 10.76
CA SER A 81 -11.04 -0.94 11.03
C SER A 81 -11.50 -2.39 11.29
N LYS A 82 -10.77 -3.38 10.76
CA LYS A 82 -11.01 -4.81 10.93
C LYS A 82 -10.16 -5.43 12.05
N ALA A 83 -9.45 -4.61 12.83
CA ALA A 83 -8.60 -5.04 13.94
C ALA A 83 -9.38 -5.69 15.10
N TYR A 84 -10.70 -5.82 15.04
CA TYR A 84 -11.43 -6.69 15.98
C TYR A 84 -11.11 -8.18 15.72
N LYS A 85 -10.73 -8.56 14.49
CA LYS A 85 -10.35 -9.93 14.14
C LYS A 85 -8.94 -10.24 14.62
N MET A 86 -8.77 -11.34 15.37
CA MET A 86 -7.48 -11.75 15.95
C MET A 86 -6.35 -11.81 14.92
N HIS A 87 -6.56 -12.48 13.79
CA HIS A 87 -5.54 -12.62 12.73
C HIS A 87 -5.16 -11.27 12.10
N ILE A 88 -6.08 -10.30 12.06
CA ILE A 88 -5.80 -8.94 11.58
C ILE A 88 -4.93 -8.18 12.58
N ARG A 89 -5.22 -8.27 13.89
CA ARG A 89 -4.37 -7.65 14.94
C ARG A 89 -2.95 -8.18 14.91
N VAL A 90 -2.79 -9.50 14.77
CA VAL A 90 -1.48 -10.17 14.70
C VAL A 90 -0.71 -9.74 13.45
N LEU A 91 -1.40 -9.47 12.34
CA LEU A 91 -0.78 -8.94 11.13
C LEU A 91 -0.36 -7.46 11.30
N LEU A 92 -1.23 -6.64 11.87
CA LEU A 92 -0.98 -5.21 12.09
C LEU A 92 0.14 -4.94 13.09
N SER A 93 0.30 -5.78 14.12
CA SER A 93 1.38 -5.62 15.11
C SER A 93 2.77 -5.73 14.48
N LYS A 94 2.93 -6.52 13.42
CA LYS A 94 4.18 -6.64 12.64
C LYS A 94 4.43 -5.44 11.72
N TYR A 95 3.37 -4.69 11.39
CA TYR A 95 3.42 -3.57 10.45
C TYR A 95 3.61 -2.21 11.15
N ARG A 96 2.89 -1.97 12.25
CA ARG A 96 2.92 -0.69 12.99
C ARG A 96 4.29 -0.34 13.58
N SER A 97 5.17 -1.31 13.81
CA SER A 97 6.52 -1.05 14.36
C SER A 97 7.43 -0.23 13.43
N TYR A 98 7.02 0.05 12.20
CA TYR A 98 7.85 0.77 11.21
C TYR A 98 7.24 2.08 10.69
N THR A 99 6.04 2.47 11.13
CA THR A 99 5.50 3.80 10.81
C THR A 99 5.94 4.74 11.93
N PRO A 100 7.01 5.54 11.78
CA PRO A 100 7.22 6.64 12.72
C PRO A 100 5.93 7.48 12.71
N CYS A 101 5.41 7.76 13.90
CA CYS A 101 4.27 8.64 14.09
C CYS A 101 4.39 9.85 13.16
N PRO A 102 3.32 10.27 12.45
CA PRO A 102 3.28 11.65 12.03
C PRO A 102 3.46 12.50 13.30
N PRO A 103 4.47 13.38 13.38
CA PRO A 103 4.58 14.28 14.51
C PRO A 103 3.31 15.12 14.56
N ALA A 104 2.59 15.00 15.68
CA ALA A 104 1.59 15.92 16.19
C ALA A 104 0.53 16.45 15.20
N ALA A 105 -0.67 15.86 15.23
CA ALA A 105 -1.88 16.67 15.20
C ALA A 105 -2.21 17.11 16.64
N ALA A 106 -1.38 18.01 17.18
CA ALA A 106 -1.81 18.87 18.27
C ALA A 106 -2.84 19.83 17.66
N ARG A 107 -4.13 19.53 17.84
CA ARG A 107 -5.18 20.55 17.68
C ARG A 107 -5.36 21.18 19.05
N ALA A 108 -4.99 22.46 19.11
CA ALA A 108 -5.40 23.41 20.13
C ALA A 108 -6.93 23.53 20.19
#